data_AF-A0A968IMT9-F1
#
_entry.id   AF-A0A968IMT9-F1
#
_cell.length_a   1.000
_cell.length_b   1.000
_cell.length_c   1.000
_cell.angle_alpha   90.00
_cell.angle_beta   90.00
_cell.angle_gamma   90.00
#
_symmetry.space_group_name_H-M   'P 1'
#
loop_
_entity.id
_entity.type
_entity.pdbx_description
1 polymer ?
#
loop_
_entity_poly.entity_id
_entity_poly.type
_entity_poly.pdbx_seq_one_letter_code
_entity_poly.pdbx_strand_id
1 'polypeptide(L)' 'MQSVTFNEALDAIESLSIEDQEALMSILQKRLIDRRRAEIATHITQAKAEHRAGQVFRGSVEDAIAELDR' A
#
# COMPACT_ATOMS: atom_id res chain seq x y z
N MET A 1 16.14 14.82 4.69
CA MET A 1 15.95 14.05 3.45
C MET A 1 15.61 15.06 2.37
N GLN A 2 16.43 15.20 1.33
CA GLN A 2 16.07 16.06 0.19
C GLN A 2 14.91 15.39 -0.54
N SER A 3 13.82 16.12 -0.76
CA SER A 3 12.69 15.66 -1.55
C SER A 3 13.02 15.90 -3.02
N VAL A 4 13.27 14.81 -3.76
CA VAL A 4 13.36 14.86 -5.22
C VAL A 4 11.95 15.07 -5.76
N THR A 5 11.77 16.05 -6.63
CA THR A 5 10.51 16.26 -7.33
C THR A 5 10.25 15.13 -8.33
N PHE A 6 9.01 14.96 -8.76
CA PHE A 6 8.68 13.94 -9.75
C PHE A 6 9.46 14.12 -11.07
N ASN A 7 9.61 15.36 -11.54
CA ASN A 7 10.34 15.64 -12.78
C ASN A 7 11.83 15.37 -12.64
N GLU A 8 12.46 15.77 -11.52
CA GLU A 8 13.88 15.45 -11.27
C GLU A 8 14.13 13.94 -11.21
N ALA A 9 13.17 13.17 -10.71
CA ALA A 9 13.25 11.71 -10.71
C ALA A 9 13.13 11.12 -12.12
N LEU A 10 12.25 11.68 -12.97
CA LEU A 10 12.14 11.29 -14.37
C LEU A 10 13.43 11.58 -15.13
N ASP A 11 13.96 12.80 -15.02
CA ASP A 11 15.21 13.21 -15.68
C ASP A 11 16.38 12.29 -15.29
N ALA A 12 16.46 11.91 -14.01
CA ALA A 12 17.48 10.98 -13.53
C ALA A 12 17.32 9.57 -14.12
N ILE A 13 16.08 9.08 -14.27
CA ILE A 13 15.80 7.77 -14.88
C ILE A 13 16.13 7.80 -16.38
N GLU A 14 15.74 8.86 -17.09
CA GLU A 14 15.99 9.03 -18.52
C GLU A 14 17.49 9.15 -18.85
N SER A 15 18.32 9.56 -17.89
CA SER A 15 19.78 9.60 -18.03
C SER A 15 20.47 8.22 -18.01
N LEU A 16 19.75 7.17 -17.60
CA LEU A 16 20.26 5.79 -17.58
C LEU A 16 20.20 5.16 -18.98
N SER A 17 20.98 4.09 -19.21
CA SER A 17 20.82 3.27 -20.42
C SER A 17 19.44 2.60 -20.45
N ILE A 18 18.99 2.17 -21.63
CA ILE A 18 17.72 1.47 -21.79
C ILE A 18 17.69 0.20 -20.92
N GLU A 19 18.79 -0.55 -20.88
CA GLU A 19 18.90 -1.77 -20.07
C GLU A 19 18.77 -1.47 -18.57
N ASP A 20 19.36 -0.38 -18.10
CA ASP A 20 19.28 0.04 -16.70
C ASP A 20 17.89 0.58 -16.35
N GLN A 21 17.23 1.28 -17.28
CA GLN A 21 15.84 1.72 -17.12
C GLN A 21 14.89 0.52 -16.98
N GLU A 22 15.06 -0.50 -17.82
CA GLU A 22 14.27 -1.75 -17.76
C GLU A 22 14.51 -2.51 -16.45
N ALA A 23 15.77 -2.62 -16.02
CA ALA A 23 16.13 -3.25 -14.76
C ALA A 23 15.52 -2.50 -13.56
N LEU A 24 15.59 -1.16 -13.57
CA LEU A 24 15.01 -0.31 -12.54
C LEU A 24 13.49 -0.49 -12.47
N MET A 25 12.81 -0.52 -13.61
CA MET A 25 11.36 -0.75 -13.69
C MET A 25 10.97 -2.08 -13.03
N SER A 26 11.69 -3.16 -13.33
CA SER A 26 11.45 -4.48 -12.72
C SER A 26 11.63 -4.46 -11.19
N ILE A 27 12.68 -3.78 -10.71
CA ILE A 27 12.98 -3.68 -9.28
C ILE A 27 11.92 -2.83 -8.57
N LEU A 28 11.55 -1.68 -9.13
CA LEU A 28 10.53 -0.79 -8.57
C LEU A 28 9.18 -1.50 -8.46
N GLN A 29 8.77 -2.22 -9.51
CA GLN A 29 7.53 -2.99 -9.49
C GLN A 29 7.51 -4.03 -8.35
N LYS A 30 8.60 -4.79 -8.19
CA LYS A 30 8.73 -5.78 -7.09
C LYS A 30 8.63 -5.10 -5.71
N ARG A 31 9.36 -4.00 -5.52
CA ARG A 31 9.33 -3.24 -4.25
C ARG A 31 7.95 -2.71 -3.92
N LEU A 32 7.20 -2.21 -4.90
CA LEU A 32 5.83 -1.73 -4.71
C LEU A 32 4.89 -2.87 -4.30
N ILE A 33 5.01 -4.04 -4.94
CA ILE A 33 4.24 -5.24 -4.58
C ILE A 33 4.55 -5.65 -3.15
N ASP A 34 5.82 -5.69 -2.76
CA ASP A 34 6.21 -6.12 -1.42
C ASP A 34 5.76 -5.13 -0.34
N ARG A 35 5.82 -3.82 -0.62
CA ARG A 35 5.25 -2.80 0.27
C ARG A 35 3.74 -2.99 0.44
N ARG A 36 3.01 -3.23 -0.65
CA ARG A 36 1.57 -3.48 -0.60
C ARG A 36 1.24 -4.74 0.20
N ARG A 37 2.03 -5.80 0.06
CA ARG A 37 1.88 -7.04 0.86
C ARG A 37 2.13 -6.78 2.34
N ALA A 38 3.13 -5.96 2.69
CA ALA A 38 3.40 -5.58 4.07
C ALA A 38 2.25 -4.76 4.70
N GLU A 39 1.66 -3.84 3.94
CA GLU A 39 0.45 -3.11 4.35
C GLU A 39 -0.72 -4.07 4.64
N ILE A 40 -0.97 -5.01 3.73
CA ILE A 40 -2.02 -6.03 3.90
C ILE A 40 -1.76 -6.90 5.14
N ALA A 41 -0.53 -7.36 5.34
CA ALA A 41 -0.16 -8.16 6.51
C ALA A 41 -0.37 -7.39 7.83
N THR A 42 -0.08 -6.09 7.82
CA THR A 42 -0.34 -5.19 8.95
C THR A 42 -1.84 -5.08 9.23
N HIS A 43 -2.65 -4.81 8.20
CA HIS A 43 -4.11 -4.75 8.34
C HIS A 43 -4.72 -6.07 8.84
N ILE A 44 -4.25 -7.21 8.34
CA ILE A 44 -4.70 -8.53 8.81
C ILE A 44 -4.37 -8.71 10.29
N THR A 45 -3.18 -8.31 10.71
CA THR A 45 -2.74 -8.44 12.11
C THR A 45 -3.62 -7.59 13.03
N GLN A 46 -3.89 -6.34 12.63
CA GLN A 46 -4.78 -5.43 13.35
C GLN A 46 -6.22 -5.97 13.41
N ALA A 47 -6.82 -6.33 12.26
CA ALA A 47 -8.19 -6.84 12.21
C ALA A 47 -8.37 -8.11 13.07
N LYS A 48 -7.37 -9.01 13.08
CA LYS A 48 -7.38 -10.19 13.95
C LYS A 48 -7.31 -9.82 15.44
N ALA A 49 -6.55 -8.78 15.80
CA ALA A 49 -6.46 -8.30 17.17
C ALA A 49 -7.78 -7.66 17.63
N GLU A 50 -8.37 -6.77 16.82
CA GLU A 50 -9.66 -6.14 17.07
C GLU A 50 -10.78 -7.18 17.22
N HIS A 51 -10.82 -8.18 16.33
CA HIS A 51 -11.78 -9.28 16.43
C HIS A 51 -11.67 -10.04 17.75
N ARG A 52 -10.44 -10.40 18.17
CA ARG A 52 -10.19 -11.09 19.45
C ARG A 52 -10.54 -10.21 20.65
N ALA A 53 -10.27 -8.92 20.58
CA ALA A 53 -10.61 -7.95 21.62
C ALA A 53 -12.10 -7.60 21.67
N GLY A 54 -12.89 -8.07 20.68
CA GLY A 54 -14.30 -7.72 20.54
C GLY A 54 -14.53 -6.27 20.11
N GLN A 55 -13.48 -5.58 19.66
CA GLN A 55 -13.50 -4.21 19.14
C GLN A 55 -13.91 -4.18 17.66
N VAL A 56 -14.91 -4.99 17.31
CA VAL A 56 -15.48 -5.08 15.98
C VAL A 56 -16.98 -4.86 16.09
N PHE A 57 -17.55 -4.22 15.08
CA PHE A 57 -18.99 -4.10 14.97
C PHE A 57 -19.64 -5.49 14.95
N ARG A 58 -20.75 -5.65 15.67
CA ARG A 58 -21.56 -6.87 15.69
C ARG A 58 -23.03 -6.48 15.57
N GLY A 59 -23.68 -6.95 14.52
CA GLY A 59 -25.07 -6.65 14.21
C GLY A 59 -25.51 -7.40 12.96
N SER A 60 -26.74 -7.17 12.52
CA SER A 60 -27.21 -7.68 11.23
C SER A 60 -26.55 -6.92 10.06
N VAL A 61 -26.85 -7.35 8.84
CA VAL A 61 -26.39 -6.64 7.63
C VAL A 61 -27.01 -5.25 7.57
N GLU A 62 -28.28 -5.10 7.96
CA GLU A 62 -28.98 -3.82 8.04
C GLU A 62 -28.30 -2.87 9.03
N ASP A 63 -27.92 -3.37 10.22
CA ASP A 63 -27.21 -2.56 11.21
C ASP A 63 -25.83 -2.11 10.68
N ALA A 64 -25.13 -2.98 9.95
CA ALA A 64 -23.83 -2.65 9.36
C ALA A 64 -23.93 -1.59 8.25
N ILE A 65 -24.97 -1.68 7.39
CA ILE A 65 -25.22 -0.67 6.35
C ILE A 65 -25.56 0.68 6.99
N ALA A 66 -26.41 0.69 8.01
CA ALA A 66 -26.79 1.91 8.72
C ALA A 66 -25.60 2.60 9.42
N GLU A 67 -24.55 1.86 9.79
CA GLU A 67 -23.31 2.41 10.35
C GLU A 67 -22.41 3.06 9.29
N LEU A 68 -22.40 2.54 8.06
CA LEU A 68 -21.59 3.09 6.95
C LEU A 68 -22.13 4.40 6.40
N ASP A 69 -23.45 4.62 6.49
CA ASP A 69 -24.14 5.82 6.02
C ASP A 69 -24.15 6.97 7.06
N ARG A 70 -23.45 6.82 8.18
CA ARG A 70 -23.40 7.78 9.29
C ARG A 70 -22.23 8.76 9.18
#